data_AF-A0A933PB85-F1
#
_entry.id   AF-A0A933PB85-F1
#
_cell.length_a   1.000
_cell.length_b   1.000
_cell.length_c   1.000
_cell.angle_alpha   90.00
_cell.angle_beta   90.00
_cell.angle_gamma   90.00
#
_symmetry.space_group_name_H-M   'P 1'
#
loop_
_entity.id
_entity.type
_entity.pdbx_description
1 polymer ?
#
loop_
_entity_poly.entity_id
_entity_poly.type
_entity_poly.pdbx_seq_one_letter_code
_entity_poly.pdbx_strand_id
1 'polypeptide(L)'
;MGALTSINPATGVACGRWQTHSPEEAHRLVDDAHEAFRQWRGSDWAHRSELLHAVADQLDARREELASLMTLEMGKPVGEALAEVDKCSWTARFYADQAPGFLADRIVETPARRSWVSYEPVGVVL
;
A
#
# COMPACT_ATOMS: atom_id res chain seq x y z
N MET A 1 18.67 5.02 20.35
CA MET A 1 18.13 4.98 18.97
C MET A 1 18.53 3.66 18.35
N GLY A 2 17.57 2.90 17.84
CA GLY A 2 17.83 1.63 17.16
C GLY A 2 18.29 1.85 15.72
N ALA A 3 18.79 0.81 15.07
CA ALA A 3 19.06 0.82 13.65
C ALA A 3 18.52 -0.47 13.02
N LEU A 4 17.88 -0.34 11.87
CA LEU A 4 17.52 -1.46 11.00
C LEU A 4 18.70 -1.71 10.07
N THR A 5 19.10 -2.97 9.91
CA THR A 5 20.20 -3.37 9.03
C THR A 5 19.72 -4.50 8.14
N SER A 6 19.83 -4.32 6.82
CA SER A 6 19.60 -5.37 5.83
C SER A 6 20.91 -6.12 5.61
N ILE A 7 20.84 -7.44 5.58
CA ILE A 7 22.01 -8.31 5.39
C ILE A 7 21.69 -9.23 4.23
N ASN A 8 22.55 -9.21 3.21
CA ASN A 8 22.41 -10.13 2.08
C ASN A 8 22.60 -11.57 2.58
N PRO A 9 21.58 -12.43 2.50
CA PRO A 9 21.66 -13.78 3.07
C PRO A 9 22.60 -14.70 2.29
N ALA A 10 22.90 -14.39 1.02
CA ALA A 10 23.83 -15.18 0.21
C ALA A 10 25.31 -14.92 0.57
N THR A 11 25.63 -13.75 1.14
CA THR A 11 27.01 -13.35 1.44
C THR A 11 27.27 -13.09 2.92
N GLY A 12 26.23 -12.86 3.72
CA GLY A 12 26.32 -12.41 5.12
C GLY A 12 26.76 -10.96 5.27
N VAL A 13 26.84 -10.18 4.19
CA VAL A 13 27.32 -8.79 4.20
C VAL A 13 26.15 -7.82 4.32
N ALA A 14 26.30 -6.78 5.15
CA ALA A 14 25.32 -5.71 5.28
C ALA A 14 25.17 -4.94 3.95
N CYS A 15 23.94 -4.81 3.47
CA CYS A 15 23.60 -4.12 2.23
C CYS A 15 22.82 -2.81 2.44
N GLY A 16 22.44 -2.50 3.69
CA GLY A 16 21.83 -1.21 4.02
C GLY A 16 21.66 -1.03 5.53
N ARG A 17 21.60 0.24 5.97
CA ARG A 17 21.41 0.60 7.37
C ARG A 17 20.60 1.89 7.49
N TRP A 18 19.56 1.85 8.30
CA TRP A 18 18.65 2.98 8.53
C TRP A 18 18.46 3.21 10.01
N GLN A 19 18.41 4.48 10.42
CA GLN A 19 18.09 4.84 11.79
C GLN A 19 16.59 4.64 12.02
N THR A 20 16.22 4.07 13.17
CA THR A 20 14.82 4.03 13.57
C THR A 20 14.37 5.43 13.97
N HIS A 21 13.12 5.77 13.66
CA HIS A 21 12.50 6.99 14.16
C HIS A 21 12.55 7.06 15.70
N SER A 22 12.73 8.27 16.24
CA SER A 22 12.48 8.54 17.66
C SER A 22 10.99 8.39 17.98
N PRO A 23 10.60 8.24 19.26
CA PRO A 23 9.19 8.28 19.64
C PRO A 23 8.48 9.54 19.15
N GLU A 24 9.13 10.71 19.23
CA GLU A 24 8.57 11.99 18.79
C GLU A 24 8.42 12.08 17.27
N GLU A 25 9.35 11.51 16.51
CA GLU A 25 9.22 11.37 15.04
C GLU A 25 8.07 10.44 14.68
N ALA A 26 7.95 9.30 15.36
CA ALA A 26 6.87 8.35 15.11
C ALA A 26 5.49 8.97 15.37
N HIS A 27 5.31 9.70 16.48
CA HIS A 27 4.05 10.41 16.76
C HIS A 27 3.72 11.43 15.68
N ARG A 28 4.70 12.24 15.25
CA ARG A 28 4.49 13.22 14.18
C ARG A 28 4.07 12.55 12.86
N LEU A 29 4.68 11.43 12.47
CA LEU A 29 4.32 10.72 11.25
C LEU A 29 2.88 10.16 11.31
N VAL A 30 2.43 9.71 12.48
CA VAL A 30 1.04 9.27 12.66
C VAL A 30 0.07 10.45 12.58
N ASP A 31 0.43 11.60 13.17
CA ASP A 31 -0.38 12.83 13.07
C ASP A 31 -0.49 13.31 11.62
N ASP A 32 0.61 13.29 10.87
CA ASP A 32 0.64 13.64 9.44
C ASP A 32 -0.25 12.68 8.61
N ALA A 33 -0.16 11.38 8.88
CA ALA A 33 -1.02 10.38 8.24
C ALA A 33 -2.51 10.59 8.58
N HIS A 34 -2.80 11.00 9.82
CA HIS A 34 -4.17 11.31 10.23
C HIS A 34 -4.72 12.56 9.52
N GLU A 35 -3.92 13.61 9.38
CA GLU A 35 -4.34 14.82 8.67
C GLU A 35 -4.54 14.54 7.17
N ALA A 36 -3.64 13.77 6.55
CA ALA A 36 -3.83 13.30 5.17
C ALA A 36 -5.12 12.45 5.03
N PHE A 37 -5.41 11.58 5.99
CA PHE A 37 -6.64 10.79 6.01
C PHE A 37 -7.91 11.66 6.03
N ARG A 38 -7.91 12.78 6.77
CA ARG A 38 -9.07 13.68 6.84
C ARG A 38 -9.44 14.27 5.49
N GLN A 39 -8.46 14.47 4.62
CA GLN A 39 -8.66 14.89 3.23
C GLN A 39 -9.02 13.67 2.35
N TRP A 40 -8.26 12.57 2.49
CA TRP A 40 -8.46 11.34 1.73
C TRP A 40 -9.86 10.76 1.87
N ARG A 41 -10.45 10.74 3.06
CA ARG A 41 -11.78 10.15 3.30
C ARG A 41 -12.89 10.78 2.46
N GLY A 42 -12.72 12.05 2.05
CA GLY A 42 -13.68 12.79 1.24
C GLY A 42 -13.36 12.82 -0.26
N SER A 43 -12.25 12.23 -0.71
CA SER A 43 -11.92 12.20 -2.14
C SER A 43 -12.85 11.25 -2.90
N ASP A 44 -13.07 11.55 -4.18
CA ASP A 44 -13.91 10.70 -5.03
C ASP A 44 -13.20 9.42 -5.49
N TRP A 45 -13.98 8.47 -6.00
CA TRP A 45 -13.47 7.19 -6.47
C TRP A 45 -12.55 7.32 -7.68
N ALA A 46 -12.83 8.25 -8.60
CA ALA A 46 -12.05 8.40 -9.83
C ALA A 46 -10.61 8.81 -9.51
N HIS A 47 -10.44 9.76 -8.60
CA HIS A 47 -9.13 10.20 -8.13
C HIS A 47 -8.36 9.07 -7.43
N ARG A 48 -9.02 8.29 -6.57
CA ARG A 48 -8.38 7.14 -5.90
C ARG A 48 -7.95 6.06 -6.90
N SER A 49 -8.79 5.78 -7.89
CA SER A 49 -8.49 4.83 -8.97
C SER A 49 -7.30 5.29 -9.82
N GLU A 50 -7.25 6.58 -10.18
CA GLU A 50 -6.11 7.18 -10.91
C GLU A 50 -4.80 6.97 -10.15
N LEU A 51 -4.78 7.25 -8.84
CA LEU A 51 -3.60 7.07 -8.01
C LEU A 51 -3.16 5.61 -7.91
N LEU A 52 -4.08 4.65 -7.80
CA LEU A 52 -3.75 3.22 -7.79
C LEU A 52 -3.21 2.73 -9.14
N HIS A 53 -3.73 3.24 -10.25
CA HIS A 53 -3.14 2.99 -11.58
C HIS A 53 -1.73 3.56 -11.68
N ALA A 54 -1.50 4.78 -11.17
CA ALA A 54 -0.16 5.36 -11.13
C ALA A 54 0.82 4.53 -10.28
N VAL A 55 0.36 3.95 -9.16
CA VAL A 55 1.17 3.01 -8.36
C VAL A 55 1.55 1.77 -9.17
N ALA A 56 0.60 1.19 -9.92
CA ALA A 56 0.89 0.05 -10.79
C ALA A 56 1.92 0.42 -11.88
N ASP A 57 1.78 1.59 -12.51
CA ASP A 57 2.74 2.06 -13.51
C ASP A 57 4.15 2.23 -12.93
N GLN A 58 4.27 2.70 -11.68
CA GLN A 58 5.57 2.81 -10.99
C GLN A 58 6.17 1.44 -10.64
N LEU A 59 5.34 0.46 -10.27
CA LEU A 59 5.79 -0.91 -10.03
C LEU A 59 6.32 -1.55 -11.32
N ASP A 60 5.60 -1.38 -12.44
CA ASP A 60 6.01 -1.88 -13.75
C ASP A 60 7.31 -1.21 -14.22
N ALA A 61 7.42 0.12 -14.06
CA ALA A 61 8.60 0.87 -14.49
C ALA A 61 9.88 0.54 -13.69
N ARG A 62 9.74 0.07 -12.46
CA ARG A 62 10.86 -0.27 -11.55
C ARG A 62 10.97 -1.77 -11.28
N ARG A 63 10.36 -2.59 -12.13
CA ARG A 63 10.21 -4.02 -11.93
C ARG A 63 11.51 -4.74 -11.61
N GLU A 64 12.54 -4.55 -12.44
CA GLU A 64 13.83 -5.18 -12.28
C GLU A 64 14.60 -4.65 -11.05
N GLU A 65 14.46 -3.36 -10.74
CA GLU A 65 15.07 -2.72 -9.58
C GLU A 65 14.49 -3.30 -8.28
N LEU A 66 13.17 -3.34 -8.16
CA LEU A 66 12.46 -3.85 -7.00
C LEU A 66 12.71 -5.36 -6.79
N ALA A 67 12.71 -6.14 -7.87
CA ALA A 67 13.05 -7.56 -7.80
C ALA A 67 14.49 -7.79 -7.33
N SER A 68 15.43 -7.01 -7.85
CA SER A 68 16.84 -7.07 -7.44
C SER A 68 17.01 -6.69 -5.97
N LEU A 69 16.26 -5.70 -5.48
CA LEU A 69 16.28 -5.30 -4.07
C LEU A 69 15.80 -6.43 -3.16
N MET A 70 14.67 -7.08 -3.48
CA MET A 70 14.18 -8.24 -2.72
C MET A 70 15.23 -9.36 -2.69
N THR A 71 15.76 -9.76 -3.85
CA THR A 71 16.82 -10.77 -3.91
C THR A 71 18.04 -10.38 -3.07
N LEU A 72 18.46 -9.10 -3.12
CA LEU A 72 19.62 -8.61 -2.37
C LEU A 72 19.40 -8.64 -0.85
N GLU A 73 18.25 -8.19 -0.37
CA GLU A 73 18.01 -8.01 1.07
C GLU A 73 17.53 -9.27 1.79
N MET A 74 16.86 -10.18 1.08
CA MET A 74 16.23 -11.34 1.71
C MET A 74 16.35 -12.65 0.90
N GLY A 75 17.06 -12.63 -0.24
CA GLY A 75 17.49 -13.85 -0.93
C GLY A 75 16.43 -14.53 -1.79
N LYS A 76 15.30 -13.87 -2.08
CA LYS A 76 14.28 -14.41 -2.98
C LYS A 76 14.87 -14.73 -4.35
N PRO A 77 14.59 -15.90 -4.95
CA PRO A 77 14.99 -16.17 -6.33
C PRO A 77 14.44 -15.09 -7.27
N VAL A 78 15.29 -14.53 -8.14
CA VAL A 78 14.95 -13.36 -8.97
C VAL A 78 13.69 -13.57 -9.81
N GLY A 79 13.47 -14.79 -10.33
CA GLY A 79 12.25 -15.11 -11.09
C GLY A 79 10.97 -14.98 -10.25
N GLU A 80 11.00 -15.39 -8.98
CA GLU A 80 9.88 -15.24 -8.06
C GLU A 80 9.72 -13.78 -7.60
N ALA A 81 10.83 -13.05 -7.44
CA ALA A 81 10.83 -11.64 -7.09
C ALA A 81 10.19 -10.79 -8.19
N LEU A 82 10.52 -11.06 -9.45
CA LEU A 82 9.89 -10.43 -10.62
C LEU A 82 8.39 -10.73 -10.67
N ALA A 83 8.00 -12.01 -10.47
CA ALA A 83 6.61 -12.41 -10.43
C ALA A 83 5.82 -11.77 -9.27
N GLU A 84 6.48 -11.47 -8.14
CA GLU A 84 5.86 -10.73 -7.04
C GLU A 84 5.59 -9.28 -7.42
N VAL A 85 6.52 -8.58 -8.08
CA VAL A 85 6.27 -7.21 -8.55
C VAL A 85 5.11 -7.19 -9.55
N ASP A 86 5.07 -8.14 -10.49
CA ASP A 86 3.98 -8.29 -11.46
C ASP A 86 2.63 -8.48 -10.76
N LYS A 87 2.60 -9.33 -9.73
CA LYS A 87 1.39 -9.57 -8.94
C LYS A 87 0.94 -8.32 -8.17
N CYS A 88 1.88 -7.55 -7.62
CA CYS A 88 1.58 -6.30 -6.92
C CYS A 88 1.00 -5.25 -7.88
N SER A 89 1.60 -5.07 -9.07
CA SER A 89 1.09 -4.18 -10.12
C SER A 89 -0.33 -4.60 -10.54
N TRP A 90 -0.53 -5.88 -10.84
CA TRP A 90 -1.85 -6.43 -11.16
C TRP A 90 -2.88 -6.16 -10.05
N THR A 91 -2.49 -6.36 -8.78
CA THR A 91 -3.39 -6.14 -7.63
C THR A 91 -3.79 -4.67 -7.51
N ALA A 92 -2.86 -3.74 -7.73
CA ALA A 92 -3.13 -2.30 -7.71
C ALA A 92 -4.15 -1.93 -8.80
N ARG A 93 -3.96 -2.41 -10.05
CA ARG A 93 -4.93 -2.18 -11.15
C ARG A 93 -6.29 -2.81 -10.87
N PHE A 94 -6.30 -4.04 -10.35
CA PHE A 94 -7.53 -4.74 -10.00
C PHE A 94 -8.37 -3.93 -9.02
N TYR A 95 -7.78 -3.42 -7.93
CA TYR A 95 -8.53 -2.60 -6.98
C TYR A 95 -8.85 -1.20 -7.52
N ALA A 96 -7.99 -0.60 -8.35
CA ALA A 96 -8.30 0.65 -9.03
C ALA A 96 -9.62 0.56 -9.80
N ASP A 97 -9.85 -0.56 -10.50
CA ASP A 97 -11.02 -0.75 -11.35
C ASP A 97 -12.24 -1.30 -10.58
N GLN A 98 -12.03 -2.17 -9.59
CA GLN A 98 -13.12 -2.93 -8.95
C GLN A 98 -13.58 -2.36 -7.61
N ALA A 99 -12.73 -1.63 -6.88
CA ALA A 99 -13.06 -1.14 -5.54
C ALA A 99 -14.34 -0.28 -5.48
N PRO A 100 -14.65 0.61 -6.46
CA PRO A 100 -15.89 1.38 -6.43
C PRO A 100 -17.15 0.50 -6.41
N GLY A 101 -17.11 -0.64 -7.11
CA GLY A 101 -18.20 -1.62 -7.11
C GLY A 101 -18.30 -2.38 -5.79
N PHE A 102 -17.16 -2.79 -5.21
CA PHE A 102 -17.14 -3.49 -3.93
C PHE A 102 -17.63 -2.64 -2.76
N LEU A 103 -17.40 -1.33 -2.82
CA LEU A 103 -17.68 -0.39 -1.74
C LEU A 103 -18.98 0.42 -1.94
N ALA A 104 -19.71 0.16 -3.03
CA ALA A 104 -20.98 0.82 -3.29
C ALA A 104 -22.02 0.53 -2.18
N ASP A 105 -22.87 1.52 -1.90
CA ASP A 105 -24.00 1.37 -0.98
C ASP A 105 -24.86 0.15 -1.36
N ARG A 106 -25.09 -0.72 -0.38
CA ARG A 106 -25.96 -1.89 -0.54
C ARG A 106 -27.33 -1.60 0.02
N ILE A 107 -28.33 -1.46 -0.85
CA ILE A 107 -29.72 -1.29 -0.43
C ILE A 107 -30.21 -2.54 0.30
N VAL A 108 -30.88 -2.34 1.43
CA VAL A 108 -31.45 -3.41 2.26
C VAL A 108 -32.96 -3.20 2.34
N GLU A 109 -33.73 -4.25 2.07
CA GLU A 109 -35.18 -4.21 2.19
C GLU A 109 -35.60 -4.19 3.66
N THR A 110 -36.34 -3.16 4.04
CA THR A 110 -36.94 -3.01 5.37
C THR A 110 -38.31 -2.34 5.21
N PRO A 111 -39.16 -2.33 6.26
CA PRO A 111 -40.42 -1.57 6.24
C PRO A 111 -40.23 -0.03 6.15
N ALA A 112 -39.01 0.47 6.27
CA ALA A 112 -38.72 1.90 6.15
C ALA A 112 -38.68 2.36 4.68
N ARG A 113 -38.76 3.67 4.44
CA ARG A 113 -38.75 4.26 3.08
C ARG A 113 -37.47 3.94 2.29
N ARG A 114 -36.32 3.88 2.97
CA ARG A 114 -35.02 3.53 2.37
C ARG A 114 -34.06 3.10 3.48
N SER A 115 -33.41 1.97 3.30
CA SER A 115 -32.33 1.48 4.18
C SER A 115 -31.18 0.96 3.32
N TRP A 116 -29.94 1.16 3.77
CA TRP A 116 -28.75 0.67 3.09
C TRP A 116 -27.60 0.46 4.07
N VAL A 117 -26.60 -0.29 3.62
CA VAL A 117 -25.29 -0.43 4.27
C VAL A 117 -24.27 0.33 3.44
N SER A 118 -23.55 1.26 4.07
CA SER A 118 -22.39 1.95 3.50
C SER A 118 -21.09 1.38 4.06
N TYR A 119 -20.03 1.41 3.26
CA TYR A 119 -18.68 1.05 3.66
C TYR A 119 -17.84 2.32 3.85
N GLU A 120 -17.75 2.77 5.09
CA GLU A 120 -17.03 4.00 5.44
C GLU A 120 -15.58 3.71 5.83
N PRO A 121 -14.63 4.60 5.46
CA PRO A 121 -13.24 4.42 5.84
C PRO A 121 -13.05 4.69 7.35
N VAL A 122 -12.27 3.85 8.02
CA VAL A 122 -12.11 3.87 9.48
C VAL A 122 -11.04 4.85 9.95
N GLY A 123 -9.91 4.95 9.23
CA GLY A 123 -8.78 5.78 9.64
C GLY A 123 -7.44 5.30 9.10
N VAL A 124 -6.37 5.71 9.77
CA VAL A 124 -5.01 5.21 9.55
C VAL A 124 -4.95 3.73 9.94
N VAL A 125 -4.29 2.91 9.10
CA VAL A 125 -4.05 1.48 9.33
C VAL A 125 -2.56 1.29 9.62
N LEU A 126 -2.23 0.57 10.70
CA LEU A 126 -0.85 0.27 11.14
C LEU A 126 -0.33 -1.03 10.54
#